data_AF-A0A920MXG1-F1
#
_entry.id   AF-A0A920MXG1-F1
#
_cell.length_a   1.000
_cell.length_b   1.000
_cell.length_c   1.000
_cell.angle_alpha   90.00
_cell.angle_beta   90.00
_cell.angle_gamma   90.00
#
_symmetry.space_group_name_H-M   'P 1'
#
loop_
_entity.id
_entity.type
_entity.pdbx_description
1 polymer ?
#
loop_
_entity_poly.entity_id
_entity_poly.type
_entity_poly.pdbx_seq_one_letter_code
_entity_poly.pdbx_strand_id
1 'polypeptide(L)' 'MIKKFLPSEKGTDDISYELIENLSTAFSEGKLQALEEMIAIYNDTNQPYDVRMAAGRALAETQHPTR' A
#
# COMPACT_ATOMS: atom_id res chain seq x y z
N MET A 1 6.45 12.05 18.50
CA MET A 1 7.41 11.36 17.59
C MET A 1 6.63 10.35 16.77
N ILE A 2 6.52 10.56 15.47
CA ILE A 2 5.79 9.66 14.56
C ILE A 2 6.81 8.62 14.10
N LYS A 3 6.62 7.35 14.48
CA LYS A 3 7.45 6.24 14.02
C LYS A 3 6.97 5.86 12.63
N LYS A 4 7.70 6.29 11.60
CA LYS A 4 7.59 5.73 10.25
C LYS A 4 7.93 4.24 10.36
N PHE A 5 6.98 3.37 10.01
CA PHE A 5 7.18 1.93 9.91
C PHE A 5 7.84 1.50 8.59
N LEU A 6 8.15 2.46 7.72
CA LEU A 6 8.90 2.22 6.49
C LEU A 6 10.40 2.35 6.76
N PRO A 7 11.20 1.30 6.45
CA PRO A 7 12.64 1.42 6.48
C PRO A 7 13.06 2.50 5.47
N SER A 8 13.64 3.58 5.97
CA SER A 8 14.36 4.53 5.14
C SER A 8 15.72 3.92 4.84
N GLU A 9 15.82 3.17 3.73
CA GLU A 9 16.95 3.20 2.78
C GLU A 9 16.87 2.04 1.78
N LYS A 10 16.81 2.42 0.50
CA LYS A 10 17.53 1.84 -0.64
C LYS A 10 17.32 0.35 -0.96
N GLY A 11 16.53 0.13 -2.01
CA GLY A 11 16.56 -1.07 -2.82
C GLY A 11 15.33 -1.07 -3.71
N THR A 12 15.51 -1.15 -5.02
CA THR A 12 14.48 -1.52 -5.99
C THR A 12 14.11 -2.99 -5.79
N ASP A 13 13.75 -3.36 -4.56
CA ASP A 13 13.43 -4.73 -4.17
C ASP A 13 11.90 -4.82 -4.20
N ASP A 14 11.40 -5.12 -5.40
CA ASP A 14 10.07 -5.58 -5.74
C ASP A 14 8.99 -5.24 -4.70
N ILE A 15 8.32 -4.08 -4.89
CA ILE A 15 6.99 -3.89 -4.29
C ILE A 15 6.13 -5.05 -4.80
N SER A 16 5.93 -6.04 -3.94
CA SER A 16 5.33 -7.32 -4.30
C SER A 16 3.82 -7.28 -4.07
N TYR A 17 3.11 -8.22 -4.69
CA TYR A 17 1.70 -8.45 -4.42
C TYR A 17 1.42 -8.68 -2.92
N GLU A 18 2.36 -9.33 -2.21
CA GLU A 18 2.28 -9.56 -0.76
C GLU A 18 2.28 -8.24 0.04
N LEU A 19 3.07 -7.25 -0.37
CA LEU A 19 3.04 -5.93 0.28
C LEU A 19 1.66 -5.27 0.13
N ILE A 20 1.06 -5.35 -1.05
CA ILE A 20 -0.27 -4.77 -1.32
C ILE A 20 -1.36 -5.49 -0.51
N GLU A 21 -1.30 -6.81 -0.39
CA GLU A 21 -2.20 -7.58 0.47
C GLU A 21 -2.06 -7.19 1.94
N ASN A 22 -0.82 -7.11 2.44
CA ASN A 22 -0.54 -6.69 3.82
C ASN A 22 -1.08 -5.28 4.12
N LEU A 23 -0.94 -4.34 3.17
CA LEU A 23 -1.49 -3.00 3.29
C LEU A 23 -3.03 -3.00 3.29
N SER A 24 -3.66 -3.83 2.45
CA SER A 24 -5.12 -3.99 2.43
C SER A 24 -5.66 -4.54 3.76
N THR A 25 -5.01 -5.57 4.31
CA THR A 25 -5.34 -6.10 5.64
C THR A 25 -5.13 -5.05 6.73
N ALA A 26 -3.99 -4.36 6.73
CA ALA A 26 -3.70 -3.31 7.71
C ALA A 26 -4.74 -2.18 7.65
N PHE A 27 -5.18 -1.77 6.46
CA PHE A 27 -6.24 -0.79 6.31
C PHE A 27 -7.58 -1.28 6.86
N SER A 28 -7.93 -2.54 6.60
CA SER A 28 -9.16 -3.17 7.12
C SER A 28 -9.17 -3.22 8.65
N GLU A 29 -8.00 -3.30 9.28
CA GLU A 29 -7.83 -3.19 10.75
C GLU A 29 -7.88 -1.73 11.27
N GLY A 30 -8.16 -0.76 10.40
CA GLY A 30 -8.27 0.66 10.75
C GLY A 30 -6.96 1.45 10.66
N LYS A 31 -5.88 0.89 10.12
CA LYS A 31 -4.60 1.61 9.95
C LYS A 31 -4.67 2.48 8.71
N LEU A 32 -5.13 3.73 8.86
CA LEU A 32 -5.27 4.70 7.75
C LEU A 32 -3.97 4.94 6.98
N GLN A 33 -2.80 4.85 7.62
CA GLN A 33 -1.51 4.98 6.94
C GLN A 33 -1.33 3.94 5.82
N ALA A 34 -1.90 2.75 5.96
CA ALA A 34 -1.81 1.72 4.93
C ALA A 34 -2.56 2.13 3.63
N LEU A 35 -3.62 2.93 3.75
CA LEU A 35 -4.30 3.53 2.61
C LEU A 35 -3.41 4.54 1.88
N GLU A 36 -2.74 5.40 2.64
CA GLU A 36 -1.82 6.40 2.08
C GLU A 36 -0.66 5.73 1.33
N GLU A 37 -0.15 4.61 1.85
CA GLU A 37 0.90 3.82 1.22
C GLU A 37 0.41 3.13 -0.07
N MET A 38 -0.80 2.57 -0.09
CA MET A 38 -1.39 2.03 -1.33
C MET A 38 -1.60 3.12 -2.39
N ILE A 39 -2.01 4.33 -2.01
CA ILE A 39 -2.14 5.48 -2.92
C ILE A 39 -0.77 5.90 -3.46
N ALA A 40 0.27 5.90 -2.63
CA ALA A 40 1.63 6.22 -3.06
C ALA A 40 2.15 5.21 -4.08
N ILE A 41 1.93 3.91 -3.86
CA ILE A 41 2.29 2.84 -4.82
C ILE A 41 1.56 3.02 -6.15
N TYR A 42 0.24 3.27 -6.11
CA TYR A 42 -0.57 3.47 -7.31
C TYR A 42 -0.07 4.66 -8.16
N ASN A 43 0.34 5.75 -7.51
CA ASN A 43 0.77 6.98 -8.19
C ASN A 43 2.25 7.01 -8.58
N ASP A 44 3.08 6.08 -8.10
CA ASP A 44 4.51 6.05 -8.43
C ASP A 44 4.73 5.48 -9.83
N THR A 45 5.05 6.35 -10.79
CA THR A 45 5.30 6.00 -12.19
C THR A 45 6.52 5.11 -12.38
N ASN A 46 7.40 5.00 -11.38
CA ASN A 46 8.56 4.12 -11.42
C ASN A 46 8.20 2.67 -11.07
N GLN A 47 7.02 2.41 -10.48
CA GLN A 47 6.57 1.05 -10.19
C GLN A 47 6.13 0.32 -11.45
N PRO A 48 6.29 -1.02 -11.51
CA PRO A 48 5.72 -1.82 -12.59
C PRO A 48 4.21 -1.61 -12.73
N TYR A 49 3.70 -1.67 -13.97
CA TYR A 49 2.27 -1.49 -14.24
C TYR A 49 1.39 -2.42 -13.40
N ASP A 50 1.78 -3.69 -13.30
CA ASP A 50 1.03 -4.72 -12.57
C ASP A 50 0.94 -4.41 -11.06
N VAL A 51 2.01 -3.88 -10.48
CA VAL A 51 2.06 -3.43 -9.07
C VAL A 51 1.11 -2.25 -8.87
N ARG A 52 1.11 -1.27 -9.77
CA ARG A 52 0.17 -0.15 -9.71
C ARG A 52 -1.27 -0.63 -9.84
N MET A 53 -1.55 -1.58 -10.72
CA MET A 53 -2.90 -2.15 -10.89
C MET A 53 -3.37 -2.95 -9.69
N ALA A 54 -2.48 -3.71 -9.05
CA ALA A 54 -2.79 -4.40 -7.81
C ALA A 54 -3.13 -3.41 -6.68
N ALA A 55 -2.36 -2.33 -6.53
CA ALA A 55 -2.66 -1.27 -5.56
C ALA A 55 -3.99 -0.59 -5.89
N GLY A 56 -4.26 -0.28 -7.17
CA GLY A 56 -5.52 0.28 -7.63
C GLY A 56 -6.73 -0.62 -7.35
N ARG A 57 -6.59 -1.94 -7.53
CA ARG A 57 -7.63 -2.92 -7.17
C ARG A 57 -7.87 -2.96 -5.67
N ALA A 58 -6.80 -3.06 -4.87
CA ALA A 58 -6.91 -3.04 -3.42
C ALA A 58 -7.63 -1.77 -2.94
N LEU A 59 -7.27 -0.59 -3.47
CA LEU A 59 -7.94 0.68 -3.18
C LEU A 59 -9.44 0.65 -3.53
N ALA A 60 -9.80 0.10 -4.69
CA ALA A 60 -11.20 -0.01 -5.11
C ALA A 60 -12.02 -1.01 -4.27
N GLU A 61 -11.36 -2.06 -3.78
CA GLU A 61 -11.95 -3.11 -2.95
C GLU A 61 -12.02 -2.70 -1.47
N THR A 62 -11.23 -1.70 -1.06
CA THR A 62 -11.29 -1.20 0.32
C THR A 62 -12.69 -0.66 0.64
N GLN A 63 -13.37 -1.32 1.56
CA GLN A 63 -14.60 -0.83 2.16
C GLN A 63 -14.25 -0.24 3.53
N HIS A 64 -14.87 0.89 3.91
CA HIS A 64 -14.54 1.61 5.14
C HIS A 64 -14.40 0.65 6.35
N PRO A 65 -13.32 0.74 7.16
CA PRO A 65 -13.02 -0.18 8.27
C PRO A 65 -14.02 -0.12 9.45
N THR A 66 -15.16 0.53 9.27
CA THR A 66 -16.21 0.73 10.28
C THR A 66 -17.54 0.07 9.90
N ARG A 67 -17.55 -0.91 8.99
CA ARG A 67 -18.74 -1.73 8.73
C ARG A 67 -18.68 -3.06 9.46
#